data_AF-A0A7J9NAC6-F1
#
_entry.id   AF-A0A7J9NAC6-F1
#
_cell.length_a   1.000
_cell.length_b   1.000
_cell.length_c   1.000
_cell.angle_alpha   90.00
_cell.angle_beta   90.00
_cell.angle_gamma   90.00
#
_symmetry.space_group_name_H-M   'P 1'
#
loop_
_entity.id
_entity.type
_entity.pdbx_description
1 polymer ?
#
loop_
_entity_poly.entity_id
_entity_poly.type
_entity_poly.pdbx_seq_one_letter_code
_entity_poly.pdbx_strand_id
1 'polypeptide(L)'
;MADDINTMLERLKFLEEEVFKSLWLTKEEVNFVALNNGAIIVKFRCLEDRSRILNLMPWLLDNCLFAMMAFIKGKDIDTYEFKTSLFWLRVYNIPLEYMECQTALGFGNAI
;
A
#
# COMPACT_ATOMS: atom_id res chain seq x y z
N MET A 1 -7.48 14.99 -8.62
CA MET A 1 -6.22 14.81 -7.86
C MET A 1 -6.39 15.16 -6.38
N ALA A 2 -6.70 16.40 -5.98
CA ALA A 2 -7.00 16.71 -4.57
C ALA A 2 -8.33 16.09 -4.08
N ASP A 3 -9.34 16.02 -4.96
CA ASP A 3 -10.62 15.36 -4.65
C ASP A 3 -10.48 13.85 -4.47
N ASP A 4 -9.56 13.20 -5.19
CA ASP A 4 -9.30 11.76 -5.05
C ASP A 4 -8.65 11.42 -3.71
N ILE A 5 -7.75 12.29 -3.24
CA ILE A 5 -7.10 12.17 -1.94
C ILE A 5 -8.10 12.37 -0.82
N ASN A 6 -8.94 13.41 -0.88
CA ASN A 6 -9.97 13.63 0.14
C ASN A 6 -11.00 12.51 0.12
N THR A 7 -11.36 11.99 -1.07
CA THR A 7 -12.22 10.81 -1.19
C THR A 7 -11.54 9.56 -0.64
N MET A 8 -10.24 9.36 -0.87
CA MET A 8 -9.47 8.27 -0.25
C MET A 8 -9.36 8.45 1.27
N LEU A 9 -9.18 9.67 1.77
CA LEU A 9 -9.11 9.96 3.19
C LEU A 9 -10.46 9.81 3.87
N GLU A 10 -11.55 10.20 3.21
CA GLU A 10 -12.91 9.93 3.67
C GLU A 10 -13.22 8.44 3.61
N ARG A 11 -12.79 7.73 2.56
CA ARG A 11 -12.85 6.28 2.48
C ARG A 11 -11.97 5.61 3.52
N LEU A 12 -10.82 6.14 3.88
CA LEU A 12 -9.95 5.60 4.94
C LEU A 12 -10.48 5.96 6.33
N LYS A 13 -11.26 7.03 6.45
CA LYS A 13 -12.09 7.30 7.63
C LYS A 13 -13.31 6.37 7.69
N PHE A 14 -13.85 5.94 6.55
CA PHE A 14 -15.02 5.05 6.41
C PHE A 14 -14.69 3.55 6.42
N LEU A 15 -13.53 3.17 5.89
CA LEU A 15 -12.88 1.89 6.08
C LEU A 15 -12.38 1.95 7.51
N GLU A 16 -13.27 1.57 8.42
CA GLU A 16 -13.00 1.54 9.84
C GLU A 16 -11.66 0.88 10.13
N GLU A 17 -11.10 1.22 11.29
CA GLU A 17 -9.94 0.58 11.89
C GLU A 17 -9.95 -0.96 11.71
N GLU A 18 -11.14 -1.57 11.65
CA GLU A 18 -11.38 -2.99 11.40
C GLU A 18 -10.84 -3.51 10.07
N VAL A 19 -10.89 -2.75 8.97
CA VAL A 19 -10.36 -3.23 7.68
C VAL A 19 -8.84 -3.31 7.73
N PHE A 20 -8.17 -2.32 8.32
CA PHE A 20 -6.73 -2.39 8.50
C PHE A 20 -6.33 -3.39 9.57
N LYS A 21 -7.09 -3.52 10.65
CA LYS A 21 -6.88 -4.57 11.66
C LYS A 21 -7.00 -5.96 11.05
N SER A 22 -7.98 -6.20 10.19
CA SER A 22 -8.14 -7.49 9.51
C SER A 22 -7.08 -7.73 8.42
N LEU A 23 -6.74 -6.71 7.64
CA LEU A 23 -5.72 -6.80 6.59
C LEU A 23 -4.31 -7.00 7.17
N TRP A 24 -3.95 -6.24 8.19
CA TRP A 24 -2.63 -6.23 8.78
C TRP A 24 -2.49 -7.15 9.99
N LEU A 25 -3.59 -7.68 10.53
CA LEU A 25 -3.61 -8.55 11.71
C LEU A 25 -2.81 -7.94 12.86
N THR A 26 -3.06 -6.66 13.16
CA THR A 26 -2.31 -5.93 14.20
C THR A 26 -2.72 -6.41 15.58
N LYS A 27 -1.74 -6.57 16.48
CA LYS A 27 -1.99 -6.94 17.89
C LYS A 27 -2.56 -5.76 18.67
N GLU A 28 -2.17 -4.55 18.27
CA GLU A 28 -2.53 -3.29 18.91
C GLU A 28 -3.26 -2.36 17.93
N GLU A 29 -3.91 -1.35 18.49
CA GLU A 29 -4.54 -0.24 17.74
C GLU A 29 -3.52 0.53 16.90
N VAL A 30 -3.93 0.89 15.68
CA VAL A 30 -3.16 1.67 14.71
C VAL A 30 -3.87 2.97 14.45
N ASN A 31 -3.15 4.08 14.60
CA ASN A 31 -3.71 5.42 14.42
C ASN A 31 -3.26 6.03 13.10
N PHE A 32 -4.18 6.72 12.42
CA PHE A 32 -3.93 7.36 11.14
C PHE A 32 -4.00 8.88 11.30
N VAL A 33 -3.03 9.59 10.70
CA VAL A 33 -3.01 11.05 10.68
C VAL A 33 -2.87 11.51 9.24
N ALA A 34 -3.90 12.17 8.72
CA ALA A 34 -3.89 12.75 7.38
C ALA A 34 -2.92 13.93 7.29
N LEU A 35 -2.21 14.03 6.16
CA LEU A 35 -1.36 15.17 5.81
C LEU A 35 -1.96 15.94 4.62
N ASN A 36 -1.55 17.20 4.48
CA ASN A 36 -2.12 18.16 3.53
C ASN A 36 -1.80 17.86 2.05
N ASN A 37 -0.92 16.89 1.79
CA ASN A 37 -0.43 16.51 0.46
C ASN A 37 -0.89 15.11 0.01
N GLY A 38 -1.91 14.55 0.67
CA GLY A 38 -2.41 13.21 0.38
C GLY A 38 -1.53 12.07 0.83
N ALA A 39 -0.53 12.37 1.66
CA ALA A 39 0.14 11.38 2.47
C ALA A 39 -0.61 11.15 3.79
N ILE A 40 -0.34 10.00 4.41
CA ILE A 40 -0.90 9.63 5.71
C ILE A 40 0.24 9.11 6.57
N ILE A 41 0.27 9.53 7.82
CA ILE A 41 1.15 8.95 8.83
C ILE A 41 0.37 7.83 9.53
N VAL A 42 0.93 6.64 9.49
CA VAL A 42 0.44 5.47 10.23
C VAL A 42 1.27 5.32 11.49
N LYS A 43 0.61 5.38 12.66
CA LYS A 43 1.23 5.26 13.98
C LYS A 43 0.92 3.90 14.58
N PHE A 44 1.95 3.08 14.70
CA PHE A 44 1.87 1.77 15.33
C PHE A 44 2.26 1.85 16.81
N ARG A 45 1.47 1.24 17.70
CA ARG A 45 1.87 1.03 19.11
C ARG A 45 2.83 -0.15 19.27
N CYS A 46 2.76 -1.15 18.38
CA CYS A 46 3.63 -2.32 18.39
C CYS A 46 4.71 -2.22 17.30
N LEU A 47 5.98 -2.30 17.70
CA LEU A 47 7.13 -2.28 16.78
C LEU A 47 7.19 -3.52 15.88
N GLU A 48 6.76 -4.67 16.40
CA GLU A 48 6.73 -5.93 15.65
C GLU A 48 5.72 -5.85 14.49
N ASP A 49 4.52 -5.31 14.75
CA ASP A 49 3.51 -5.06 13.73
C ASP A 49 4.02 -4.08 12.68
N ARG A 50 4.61 -2.96 13.10
CA ARG A 50 5.23 -1.99 12.17
C ARG A 50 6.24 -2.68 11.24
N SER A 51 7.15 -3.46 11.80
CA SER A 51 8.22 -4.12 11.03
C SER A 51 7.62 -5.13 10.04
N ARG A 52 6.71 -5.99 10.50
CA ARG A 52 6.02 -6.97 9.67
C ARG A 52 5.24 -6.32 8.53
N ILE A 53 4.49 -5.25 8.83
CA ILE A 53 3.64 -4.57 7.86
C ILE A 53 4.47 -3.84 6.81
N LEU A 54 5.58 -3.21 7.20
CA LEU A 54 6.52 -2.62 6.24
C LEU A 54 7.21 -3.69 5.40
N ASN A 55 7.57 -4.84 5.94
CA ASN A 55 8.26 -5.90 5.18
C ASN A 55 7.35 -6.62 4.17
N LEU A 56 6.03 -6.58 4.37
CA LEU A 56 5.03 -7.22 3.50
C LEU A 56 4.43 -6.25 2.46
N MET A 57 4.93 -5.01 2.38
CA MET A 57 4.47 -4.03 1.40
C MET A 57 4.80 -4.47 -0.05
N PRO A 58 4.06 -3.98 -1.06
CA PRO A 58 2.90 -3.09 -0.97
C PRO A 58 1.62 -3.82 -0.59
N TRP A 59 0.69 -3.07 0.00
CA TRP A 59 -0.62 -3.60 0.36
C TRP A 59 -1.63 -3.25 -0.72
N LEU A 60 -2.58 -4.15 -0.99
CA LEU A 60 -3.70 -3.87 -1.89
C LEU A 60 -4.93 -3.55 -1.06
N LEU A 61 -5.53 -2.38 -1.28
CA LEU A 61 -6.76 -1.96 -0.63
C LEU A 61 -7.69 -1.34 -1.66
N ASP A 62 -8.90 -1.89 -1.81
CA ASP A 62 -9.89 -1.43 -2.79
C ASP A 62 -9.30 -1.26 -4.20
N ASN A 63 -8.54 -2.27 -4.65
CA ASN A 63 -7.77 -2.28 -5.91
C ASN A 63 -6.73 -1.16 -6.08
N CYS A 64 -6.42 -0.41 -5.03
CA CYS A 64 -5.39 0.60 -5.00
C CYS A 64 -4.13 0.05 -4.30
N LEU A 65 -2.96 0.26 -4.90
CA LEU A 65 -1.69 -0.06 -4.26
C LEU A 65 -1.40 0.97 -3.17
N PHE A 66 -1.33 0.49 -1.94
CA PHE A 66 -0.98 1.26 -0.76
C PHE A 66 0.50 1.01 -0.42
N ALA A 67 1.35 1.92 -0.91
CA ALA A 67 2.77 1.92 -0.61
C ALA A 67 3.05 2.68 0.69
N MET A 68 3.99 2.17 1.49
CA MET A 68 4.41 2.79 2.75
C MET A 68 5.93 2.88 2.80
N MET A 69 6.42 3.87 3.55
CA MET A 69 7.84 4.00 3.85
C MET A 69 8.02 4.22 5.36
N ALA A 70 9.18 3.83 5.87
CA ALA A 70 9.52 4.10 7.26
C ALA A 70 9.56 5.62 7.52
N PHE A 71 8.83 6.07 8.53
CA PHE A 71 8.88 7.46 8.99
C PHE A 71 10.26 7.78 9.59
N ILE A 72 10.83 8.91 9.19
CA ILE A 72 12.13 9.42 9.64
C ILE A 72 11.87 10.80 10.24
N LYS A 73 12.15 10.96 11.53
CA LYS A 73 11.94 12.22 12.24
C LYS A 73 12.79 13.32 11.60
N GLY A 74 12.15 14.44 11.26
CA GLY A 74 12.82 15.61 10.67
C GLY A 74 13.04 15.52 9.16
N LYS A 75 12.68 14.40 8.52
CA LYS A 75 12.61 14.32 7.06
C LYS A 75 11.32 15.00 6.59
N ASP A 76 11.46 15.89 5.61
CA ASP A 76 10.32 16.58 5.02
C ASP A 76 9.47 15.59 4.19
N ILE A 77 8.14 15.75 4.26
CA ILE A 77 7.22 14.81 3.61
C ILE A 77 7.37 14.81 2.08
N ASP A 78 7.69 15.94 1.48
CA ASP A 78 7.82 16.08 0.03
C ASP A 78 9.14 15.46 -0.49
N THR A 79 10.05 15.08 0.42
CA THR A 79 11.27 14.33 0.11
C THR A 79 11.09 12.80 0.16
N TYR A 80 9.88 12.32 0.47
CA TYR A 80 9.53 10.91 0.32
C TYR A 80 9.16 10.61 -1.13
N GLU A 81 9.84 9.64 -1.73
CA GLU A 81 9.63 9.26 -3.13
C GLU A 81 8.96 7.89 -3.23
N PHE A 82 7.71 7.85 -3.69
CA PHE A 82 6.95 6.62 -3.94
C PHE A 82 7.02 6.22 -5.43
N LYS A 83 8.23 6.13 -6.01
CA LYS A 83 8.40 5.97 -7.48
C LYS A 83 8.10 4.57 -7.99
N THR A 84 8.45 3.54 -7.23
CA THR A 84 8.37 2.14 -7.66
C THR A 84 7.94 1.26 -6.51
N SER A 85 7.14 0.24 -6.79
CA SER A 85 6.80 -0.80 -5.80
C SER A 85 6.79 -2.16 -6.48
N LEU A 86 7.35 -3.17 -5.81
CA LEU A 86 7.35 -4.54 -6.29
C LEU A 86 6.07 -5.25 -5.82
N PHE A 87 5.29 -5.83 -6.72
CA PHE A 87 4.09 -6.58 -6.35
C PHE A 87 3.89 -7.78 -7.26
N TRP A 88 3.11 -8.75 -6.78
CA TRP A 88 2.72 -9.90 -7.57
C TRP A 88 1.50 -9.54 -8.42
N LEU A 89 1.63 -9.70 -9.74
CA LEU A 89 0.51 -9.58 -10.67
C LEU A 89 -0.06 -10.98 -10.95
N ARG A 90 -1.36 -11.14 -10.75
CA ARG A 90 -2.08 -12.33 -11.19
C ARG A 90 -2.89 -12.01 -12.44
N VAL A 91 -2.49 -12.60 -13.56
CA VAL A 91 -3.19 -12.47 -14.83
C VAL A 91 -4.10 -13.68 -15.02
N TYR A 92 -5.37 -13.44 -15.32
CA TYR A 92 -6.38 -14.47 -15.51
C TYR A 92 -6.62 -14.75 -17.00
N ASN A 93 -7.19 -15.92 -17.30
CA ASN A 93 -7.62 -16.31 -18.65
C ASN A 93 -6.51 -16.31 -19.70
N ILE A 94 -5.26 -16.58 -19.30
CA ILE A 94 -4.19 -16.87 -20.25
C ILE A 94 -4.44 -18.28 -20.82
N PRO A 95 -4.55 -18.46 -22.15
CA PRO A 95 -4.63 -19.80 -22.73
C PRO A 95 -3.40 -20.63 -22.35
N LEU A 96 -3.59 -21.93 -22.11
CA LEU A 96 -2.54 -22.79 -21.57
C LEU A 96 -1.25 -22.79 -22.43
N GLU A 97 -1.41 -22.69 -23.75
CA GLU A 97 -0.30 -22.60 -24.73
C GLU A 97 0.58 -21.36 -24.56
N TYR A 98 0.09 -20.31 -23.89
CA TYR A 98 0.83 -19.08 -23.61
C TYR A 98 1.31 -18.98 -22.15
N MET A 99 1.08 -19.99 -21.31
CA MET A 99 1.54 -20.02 -19.90
C MET A 99 3.03 -20.39 -19.79
N GLU A 100 3.89 -19.64 -20.47
CA GLU A 100 5.34 -19.81 -20.45
C GLU A 100 6.07 -18.59 -19.88
N CYS A 101 7.32 -18.80 -19.43
CA CYS A 101 8.14 -17.73 -18.84
C CYS A 101 8.33 -16.54 -19.79
N GLN A 102 8.40 -16.78 -21.11
CA GLN A 102 8.57 -15.71 -22.09
C GLN A 102 7.36 -14.78 -22.14
N THR A 103 6.13 -15.34 -22.12
CA THR A 103 4.91 -14.55 -22.01
C THR A 103 4.88 -13.73 -20.73
N ALA A 104 5.28 -14.31 -19.60
CA ALA A 104 5.34 -13.60 -18.32
C ALA A 104 6.33 -12.42 -18.35
N LEU A 105 7.52 -12.61 -18.95
CA LEU A 105 8.51 -11.54 -19.16
C LEU A 105 7.99 -10.47 -20.12
N GLY A 106 7.28 -10.88 -21.18
CA GLY A 106 6.62 -9.98 -22.12
C GLY A 106 5.61 -9.05 -21.43
N PHE A 107 4.76 -9.60 -20.55
CA PHE A 107 3.86 -8.79 -19.73
C PHE A 107 4.61 -7.86 -18.78
N GLY A 108 5.65 -8.35 -18.10
CA GLY A 108 6.44 -7.54 -17.17
C GLY A 108 7.12 -6.34 -17.82
N ASN A 109 7.57 -6.47 -19.07
CA ASN A 109 8.22 -5.38 -19.81
C ASN A 109 7.23 -4.35 -20.40
N ALA A 110 5.93 -4.67 -20.45
CA ALA A 110 4.90 -3.82 -21.03
C ALA A 110 4.22 -2.89 -19.99
N ILE A 111 4.56 -3.04 -18.71
CA ILE A 111 4.04 -2.28 -17.57
C ILE A 111 5.13 -1.32 -17.09
#